data_AF-A8IDL0-F1
#
_entry.id   AF-A8IDL0-F1
#
_cell.length_a   1.000
_cell.length_b   1.000
_cell.length_c   1.000
_cell.angle_alpha   90.00
_cell.angle_beta   90.00
_cell.angle_gamma   90.00
#
_symmetry.space_group_name_H-M   'P 1'
#
loop_
_entity.id
_entity.type
_entity.pdbx_description
1 polymer ?
#
loop_
_entity_poly.entity_id
_entity_poly.type
_entity_poly.pdbx_seq_one_letter_code
_entity_poly.pdbx_strand_id
1 'polypeptide(L)' 'MGQTVKRKPAPPPERKTPPAPPPPEDGVVLTPEQLRRRRARSIAIASVLGFLVILFYVVTIVKLGPGVVLNRPL' A
#
# COMPACT_ATOMS: atom_id res chain seq x y z
N MET A 1 32.50 -49.98 50.79
CA MET A 1 32.43 -48.50 50.76
C MET A 1 32.26 -48.06 49.31
N GLY A 2 31.17 -47.52 48.80
CA GLY A 2 30.21 -46.61 49.42
C GLY A 2 30.47 -45.17 48.96
N GLN A 3 30.55 -44.90 47.64
CA GLN A 3 30.51 -43.54 47.12
C GLN A 3 29.37 -43.40 46.12
N THR A 4 28.21 -43.07 46.67
CA THR A 4 27.07 -42.51 45.95
C THR A 4 27.47 -41.13 45.44
N VAL A 5 28.04 -41.08 44.23
CA VAL A 5 28.23 -39.82 43.50
C VAL A 5 26.84 -39.29 43.16
N LYS A 6 26.33 -38.45 44.06
CA LYS A 6 25.09 -37.71 43.94
C LYS A 6 25.26 -36.71 42.79
N ARG A 7 25.01 -37.16 41.55
CA ARG A 7 24.94 -36.28 40.38
C ARG A 7 23.83 -35.27 40.66
N LYS A 8 24.22 -34.08 41.12
CA LYS A 8 23.36 -32.90 41.15
C LYS A 8 22.80 -32.74 39.72
N PRO A 9 21.48 -32.63 39.52
CA PRO A 9 20.94 -32.36 38.20
C PRO A 9 21.58 -31.06 37.71
N ALA A 10 22.17 -31.09 36.52
CA ALA A 10 22.57 -29.86 35.85
C ALA A 10 21.33 -28.95 35.79
N PRO A 11 21.44 -27.64 36.06
CA PRO A 11 20.34 -26.74 35.79
C PRO A 11 19.93 -26.97 34.32
N PRO A 12 18.62 -27.02 34.02
CA PRO A 12 18.15 -27.06 32.64
C PRO A 12 18.92 -25.98 31.87
N PRO A 13 19.39 -26.24 30.64
CA PRO A 13 19.93 -25.16 29.83
C PRO A 13 18.86 -24.07 29.89
N GLU A 14 19.21 -22.88 30.38
CA GLU A 14 18.31 -21.73 30.38
C GLU A 14 17.78 -21.67 28.96
N ARG A 15 16.57 -22.18 28.75
CA ARG A 15 15.82 -21.94 27.54
C ARG A 15 15.60 -20.46 27.67
N LYS A 16 16.49 -19.68 27.05
CA LYS A 16 16.25 -18.29 26.74
C LYS A 16 14.88 -18.34 26.11
N THR A 17 13.86 -17.98 26.89
CA THR A 17 12.50 -17.89 26.39
C THR A 17 12.66 -17.10 25.10
N PRO A 18 12.25 -17.65 23.93
CA PRO A 18 12.33 -16.88 22.71
C PRO A 18 11.72 -15.52 23.04
N PRO A 19 12.46 -14.41 22.85
CA PRO A 19 11.92 -13.10 23.17
C PRO A 19 10.56 -13.04 22.48
N ALA A 20 9.52 -12.70 23.24
CA ALA A 20 8.20 -12.50 22.69
C ALA A 20 8.36 -11.66 21.40
N PRO A 21 7.65 -12.01 20.31
CA PRO A 21 7.74 -11.22 19.09
C PRO A 21 7.60 -9.74 19.49
N PRO A 22 8.47 -8.84 18.99
CA PRO A 22 8.38 -7.44 19.32
C PRO A 22 6.94 -6.99 19.10
N PRO A 23 6.36 -6.16 19.99
CA PRO A 23 5.03 -5.62 19.78
C PRO A 23 4.95 -5.10 18.35
N PRO A 24 3.82 -5.31 17.63
CA PRO A 24 3.66 -4.84 16.26
C PRO A 24 4.13 -3.40 16.24
N GLU A 25 5.25 -3.14 15.56
CA GLU A 25 5.78 -1.78 15.54
C GLU A 25 4.67 -0.93 14.96
N ASP A 26 4.12 -0.05 15.79
CA ASP A 26 3.02 0.83 15.45
C ASP A 26 3.37 1.49 14.13
N GLY A 27 2.73 0.95 13.08
CA GLY A 27 3.28 0.98 11.73
C GLY A 27 3.52 2.41 11.33
N VAL A 28 4.75 2.72 10.90
CA VAL A 28 5.22 4.00 10.37
C VAL A 28 4.03 4.89 10.01
N VAL A 29 3.57 5.66 10.99
CA VAL A 29 2.54 6.66 10.74
C VAL A 29 3.29 7.68 9.91
N LEU A 30 3.14 7.57 8.59
CA LEU A 30 3.75 8.48 7.64
C LEU A 30 3.42 9.87 8.16
N THR A 31 4.44 10.59 8.60
CA THR A 31 4.31 11.97 9.05
C THR A 31 3.49 12.71 7.97
N PRO A 32 2.59 13.64 8.33
CA PRO A 32 1.69 14.29 7.37
C PRO A 32 2.45 14.86 6.15
N GLU A 33 3.70 15.27 6.37
CA GLU A 33 4.74 15.59 5.38
C GLU A 33 4.96 14.50 4.30
N GLN A 34 5.16 13.24 4.69
CA GLN A 34 5.39 12.11 3.78
C GLN A 34 4.14 11.71 3.00
N LEU A 35 2.97 11.80 3.62
CA LEU A 35 1.68 11.51 2.96
C LEU A 35 1.37 12.53 1.85
N ARG A 36 1.70 13.81 2.09
CA ARG A 36 1.45 14.91 1.15
C ARG A 36 2.29 14.80 -0.13
N ARG A 37 3.55 14.34 -0.03
CA ARG A 37 4.42 14.09 -1.19
C ARG A 37 3.93 12.95 -2.07
N ARG A 38 3.28 11.91 -1.51
CA ARG A 38 2.66 10.83 -2.31
C ARG A 38 1.42 11.32 -3.05
N ARG A 39 0.52 12.07 -2.39
CA ARG A 39 -0.71 12.56 -3.02
C ARG A 39 -0.45 13.52 -4.17
N ALA A 40 0.57 14.38 -4.08
CA ALA A 40 0.92 15.32 -5.14
C ALA A 40 1.20 14.63 -6.49
N ARG A 41 1.85 13.46 -6.47
CA ARG A 41 2.15 12.68 -7.70
C ARG A 41 0.87 12.13 -8.34
N SER A 42 -0.03 11.59 -7.54
CA SER A 42 -1.31 11.07 -8.03
C SER A 42 -2.20 12.17 -8.61
N ILE A 43 -2.16 13.37 -8.03
CA ILE A 43 -2.94 14.53 -8.51
C ILE A 43 -2.43 15.00 -9.88
N ALA A 44 -1.12 15.05 -10.09
CA ALA A 44 -0.54 15.43 -11.38
C ALA A 44 -0.94 14.47 -12.52
N ILE A 45 -0.97 13.17 -12.25
CA ILE A 45 -1.39 12.17 -13.24
C ILE A 45 -2.89 12.30 -13.51
N ALA A 46 -3.70 12.45 -12.46
CA ALA A 46 -5.14 12.60 -12.59
C ALA A 46 -5.53 13.86 -13.39
N SER A 47 -4.82 14.98 -13.19
CA SER A 47 -5.09 16.22 -13.93
C SER A 47 -4.75 16.10 -15.41
N VAL A 48 -3.62 15.47 -15.76
CA VAL A 48 -3.24 15.25 -17.16
C VAL A 48 -4.23 14.31 -17.86
N LEU A 49 -4.58 13.19 -17.22
CA LEU A 49 -5.55 12.23 -17.77
C LEU A 49 -6.94 12.87 -17.94
N GLY A 50 -7.43 13.57 -16.91
CA GLY A 50 -8.72 14.25 -16.97
C GLY A 50 -8.76 15.33 -18.05
N PHE A 51 -7.69 16.12 -18.19
CA PHE A 51 -7.58 17.14 -19.23
C PHE A 51 -7.61 16.52 -20.64
N LEU A 52 -6.85 15.46 -20.87
CA LEU A 52 -6.85 14.75 -22.15
C LEU A 52 -8.26 14.22 -22.48
N VAL A 53 -8.93 13.57 -21.54
CA VAL A 53 -10.30 13.05 -21.75
C VAL A 53 -11.28 14.16 -22.11
N ILE A 54 -11.24 15.29 -21.41
CA ILE A 54 -12.11 16.44 -21.69
C ILE A 54 -11.82 17.00 -23.09
N LEU A 55 -10.54 17.18 -23.44
CA LEU A 55 -10.14 17.66 -24.76
C LEU A 55 -10.67 16.74 -25.87
N PHE A 56 -10.46 15.43 -25.72
CA PHE A 56 -10.98 14.44 -26.66
C PHE A 56 -12.51 14.50 -26.74
N TYR A 57 -13.20 14.58 -25.61
CA TYR A 57 -14.67 14.65 -25.58
C TYR A 57 -15.21 15.88 -26.30
N VAL A 58 -14.62 17.06 -26.06
CA VAL A 58 -14.99 18.29 -26.76
C VAL A 58 -14.74 18.16 -28.25
N VAL A 59 -13.55 17.67 -28.64
CA VAL A 59 -13.24 17.42 -30.05
C VAL A 59 -14.20 16.41 -30.66
N THR A 60 -14.61 15.38 -29.93
CA THR A 60 -15.59 14.40 -30.38
C THR A 60 -16.93 15.06 -30.63
N ILE A 61 -17.46 15.85 -29.70
CA ILE A 61 -18.74 16.55 -29.91
C ILE A 61 -18.66 17.54 -31.08
N VAL A 62 -17.57 18.30 -31.20
CA VAL A 62 -17.37 19.28 -32.26
C VAL A 62 -17.16 18.62 -33.64
N LYS A 63 -16.34 17.55 -33.71
CA LYS A 63 -15.95 16.91 -34.98
C LYS A 63 -16.86 15.77 -35.42
N LEU A 64 -17.32 14.91 -34.50
CA LEU A 64 -18.29 13.87 -34.85
C LEU A 64 -19.71 14.44 -34.92
N GLY A 65 -19.95 15.60 -34.29
CA GLY A 65 -21.16 16.38 -34.44
C GLY A 65 -22.44 15.68 -33.97
N PRO A 66 -23.58 16.42 -33.91
CA PRO A 66 -24.89 15.83 -33.72
C PRO A 66 -25.30 14.88 -34.86
N GLY A 67 -24.64 14.97 -36.03
CA GLY A 67 -24.99 14.24 -37.25
C GLY A 67 -24.86 12.72 -37.13
N VAL A 68 -23.95 12.20 -36.30
CA VAL A 68 -23.82 10.74 -36.11
C VAL A 68 -24.96 10.16 -35.26
N VAL A 69 -25.58 10.97 -34.38
CA VAL A 69 -26.71 10.53 -33.54
C VAL A 69 -28.06 10.77 -34.24
N LEU A 70 -28.17 11.81 -35.08
CA LEU A 70 -29.39 12.13 -35.83
C LEU A 70 -29.51 11.37 -37.17
N ASN A 71 -28.42 11.02 -37.85
CA ASN A 71 -28.47 10.19 -39.07
C ASN A 71 -28.52 8.71 -38.71
N ARG A 72 -29.55 8.29 -37.98
CA ARG A 72 -30.01 6.91 -38.04
C ARG A 72 -30.98 6.81 -39.23
N PRO A 73 -30.55 6.37 -40.42
CA PRO A 73 -31.52 5.97 -41.43
C PRO A 73 -32.26 4.74 -40.87
N LEU A 74 -33.50 4.97 -40.45
CA LEU A 74 -34.51 3.91 -40.36
C LEU A 74 -35.07 3.69 -41.76
#